data_AF-G9P1T3-F1
#
_entry.id   AF-G9P1T3-F1
#
_cell.length_a   1.000
_cell.length_b   1.000
_cell.length_c   1.000
_cell.angle_alpha   90.00
_cell.angle_beta   90.00
_cell.angle_gamma   90.00
#
_symmetry.space_group_name_H-M   'P 1'
#
loop_
_entity.id
_entity.type
_entity.pdbx_description
1 polymer ?
#
loop_
_entity_poly.entity_id
_entity_poly.type
_entity_poly.pdbx_seq_one_letter_code
_entity_poly.pdbx_strand_id
1 'polypeptide(L)'
;MGSVGPTSAPSKVVKEGRKLACRLCQKRKKKCNRKSPCSMCIKLKVVCQPSTPAPTRKRRQSTKDLFARLAWCEEQLRRTIDDRNQCDECLPSTETSTDGVAERLSEIKSASRAASATVTAKP
;
A
#
# COMPACT_ATOMS: atom_id res chain seq x y z
N MET A 1 -19.88 31.47 -36.98
CA MET A 1 -20.97 31.48 -35.99
C MET A 1 -21.00 30.13 -35.28
N GLY A 2 -20.31 30.01 -34.15
CA GLY A 2 -20.27 28.77 -33.36
C GLY A 2 -20.42 29.14 -31.89
N SER A 3 -21.64 29.04 -31.38
CA SER A 3 -21.96 29.38 -30.00
C SER A 3 -21.60 28.21 -29.08
N VAL A 4 -20.59 28.40 -28.23
CA VAL A 4 -20.29 27.48 -27.12
C VAL A 4 -21.26 27.75 -25.97
N GLY A 5 -22.11 26.77 -25.65
CA GLY A 5 -23.01 26.82 -24.50
C GLY A 5 -22.29 26.49 -23.18
N PRO A 6 -22.72 27.04 -22.03
CA PRO A 6 -22.05 26.81 -20.75
C PRO A 6 -22.36 25.41 -20.21
N THR A 7 -21.31 24.69 -19.82
CA THR A 7 -21.36 23.38 -19.17
C THR A 7 -21.85 23.54 -17.73
N SER A 8 -23.07 23.09 -17.45
CA SER A 8 -23.62 23.00 -16.09
C SER A 8 -22.97 21.83 -15.33
N ALA A 9 -22.26 22.17 -14.26
CA ALA A 9 -21.62 21.19 -13.38
C ALA A 9 -22.66 20.29 -12.67
N PRO A 10 -22.38 18.99 -12.46
CA PRO A 10 -23.33 18.10 -11.79
C PRO A 10 -23.40 18.41 -10.29
N SER A 11 -24.50 19.04 -9.88
CA SER A 11 -24.91 19.16 -8.49
C SER A 11 -25.03 17.77 -7.87
N LYS A 12 -24.12 17.42 -6.96
CA LYS A 12 -24.20 16.16 -6.21
C LYS A 12 -25.53 16.12 -5.47
N VAL A 13 -26.40 15.20 -5.87
CA VAL A 13 -27.65 14.89 -5.17
C VAL A 13 -27.26 14.33 -3.79
N VAL A 14 -27.24 15.20 -2.78
CA VAL A 14 -27.06 14.81 -1.38
C VAL A 14 -28.34 14.06 -1.02
N LYS A 15 -28.29 12.73 -1.02
CA LYS A 15 -29.39 11.90 -0.51
C LYS A 15 -29.76 12.43 0.86
N GLU A 16 -30.99 12.95 0.99
CA GLU A 16 -31.53 13.51 2.22
C GLU A 16 -31.32 12.50 3.35
N GLY A 17 -30.35 12.78 4.23
CA GLY A 17 -29.99 11.86 5.30
C GLY A 17 -31.19 11.57 6.19
N ARG A 18 -31.29 10.35 6.72
CA ARG A 18 -32.34 9.99 7.69
C ARG A 18 -32.36 11.02 8.84
N LYS A 19 -33.50 11.72 9.01
CA LYS A 19 -33.67 12.73 10.08
C LYS A 19 -33.54 12.07 11.45
N LEU A 20 -32.51 12.47 12.21
CA LEU A 20 -32.25 11.96 13.56
C LEU A 20 -33.23 12.56 14.59
N ALA A 21 -33.30 11.95 15.77
CA ALA A 21 -33.97 12.57 16.91
C ALA A 21 -33.29 13.90 17.26
N CYS A 22 -34.01 14.86 17.84
CA CYS A 22 -33.38 16.09 18.36
C CYS A 22 -32.42 15.76 19.52
N ARG A 23 -31.45 16.64 19.78
CA ARG A 23 -30.41 16.43 20.81
C ARG A 23 -31.01 16.16 22.19
N LEU A 24 -32.10 16.85 22.53
CA LEU A 24 -32.77 16.70 23.82
C LEU A 24 -33.48 15.34 23.98
N CYS A 25 -34.24 14.91 22.98
CA CYS A 25 -34.90 13.61 23.00
C CYS A 25 -33.88 12.46 22.98
N GLN A 26 -32.77 12.64 22.26
CA GLN A 26 -31.66 11.68 22.25
C GLN A 26 -31.02 11.56 23.65
N LYS A 27 -30.70 12.68 24.32
CA LYS A 27 -30.16 12.69 25.69
C LYS A 27 -31.10 12.06 26.72
N ARG A 28 -32.41 12.32 26.59
CA ARG A 28 -33.46 11.80 27.48
C ARG A 28 -33.95 10.40 27.13
N LYS A 29 -33.47 9.81 26.02
CA LYS A 29 -33.87 8.49 25.52
C LYS A 29 -35.41 8.34 25.34
N LYS A 30 -36.09 9.40 24.90
CA LYS A 30 -37.55 9.39 24.63
C LYS A 30 -37.81 9.46 23.12
N LYS A 31 -38.97 8.93 22.68
CA LYS A 31 -39.37 8.93 21.26
C LYS A 31 -39.51 10.37 20.74
N CYS A 32 -38.73 10.71 19.72
CA CYS A 32 -38.83 12.00 19.03
C CYS A 32 -39.76 11.88 17.81
N ASN A 33 -40.57 12.91 17.54
CA ASN A 33 -41.41 12.96 16.33
C ASN A 33 -40.66 13.51 15.09
N ARG A 34 -39.37 13.81 15.20
CA ARG A 34 -38.47 14.29 14.11
C ARG A 34 -38.99 15.51 13.31
N LYS A 35 -39.96 16.25 13.87
CA LYS A 35 -40.36 17.60 13.44
C LYS A 35 -39.54 18.62 14.23
N SER A 36 -39.18 19.74 13.62
CA SER A 36 -38.46 20.84 14.28
C SER A 36 -39.38 22.07 14.35
N PRO A 37 -39.90 22.44 15.53
CA PRO A 37 -39.68 21.85 16.85
C PRO A 37 -40.45 20.54 17.13
N CYS A 38 -39.92 19.70 18.01
CA CYS A 38 -40.51 18.41 18.36
C CYS A 38 -41.66 18.57 19.36
N SER A 39 -42.71 17.74 19.33
CA SER A 39 -43.87 17.90 20.24
C SER A 39 -43.51 17.90 21.72
N MET A 40 -42.52 17.10 22.14
CA MET A 40 -42.02 17.11 23.51
C MET A 40 -41.30 18.42 23.84
N CYS A 41 -40.52 18.93 22.91
CA CYS A 41 -39.78 20.18 23.03
C CYS A 41 -40.75 21.37 23.16
N ILE A 42 -41.86 21.34 22.40
CA ILE A 42 -42.95 22.32 22.48
C ILE A 42 -43.59 22.29 23.87
N LYS A 43 -44.00 21.10 24.36
CA LYS A 43 -44.61 20.94 25.69
C LYS A 43 -43.72 21.45 26.83
N LEU A 44 -42.42 21.24 26.69
CA LEU A 44 -41.42 21.64 27.67
C LEU A 44 -40.97 23.11 27.51
N LYS A 45 -41.43 23.82 26.47
CA LYS A 45 -41.02 25.19 26.14
C LYS A 45 -39.50 25.37 26.08
N VAL A 46 -38.80 24.38 25.50
CA VAL A 46 -37.33 24.38 25.35
C VAL A 46 -36.93 24.41 23.88
N VAL A 47 -35.74 24.97 23.62
CA VAL A 47 -35.17 25.06 22.27
C VAL A 47 -34.91 23.67 21.68
N CYS A 48 -35.54 23.39 20.54
CA CYS A 48 -35.42 22.11 19.85
C CYS A 48 -34.25 22.14 18.85
N GLN A 49 -33.07 21.66 19.26
CA GLN A 49 -31.93 21.55 18.35
C GLN A 49 -31.92 20.18 17.64
N PRO A 50 -32.00 20.12 16.28
CA PRO A 50 -31.86 18.87 15.54
C PRO A 50 -30.46 18.25 15.74
N SER A 51 -30.38 16.93 15.82
CA SER A 51 -29.08 16.26 15.88
C SER A 51 -28.46 16.24 14.49
N THR A 52 -27.28 16.82 14.39
CA THR A 52 -26.41 16.72 13.22
C THR A 52 -25.78 15.32 13.20
N PRO A 53 -25.86 14.57 12.09
CA PRO A 53 -25.17 13.28 11.99
C PRO A 53 -23.66 13.50 12.19
N ALA A 54 -23.01 12.50 12.79
CA ALA A 54 -21.56 12.54 12.95
C ALA A 54 -20.90 12.68 11.56
N PRO A 55 -19.87 13.53 11.42
CA PRO A 55 -19.12 13.61 10.18
C PRO A 55 -18.64 12.23 9.76
N THR A 56 -18.79 11.89 8.48
CA THR A 56 -18.33 10.61 7.95
C THR A 56 -16.84 10.46 8.23
N ARG A 57 -16.46 9.43 8.99
CA ARG A 57 -15.06 9.13 9.26
C ARG A 57 -14.35 8.86 7.93
N LYS A 58 -13.30 9.63 7.63
CA LYS A 58 -12.45 9.36 6.47
C LYS A 58 -11.80 8.00 6.66
N ARG A 59 -12.04 7.05 5.75
CA ARG A 59 -11.36 5.76 5.73
C ARG A 59 -9.87 6.01 5.47
N ARG A 60 -8.99 5.39 6.25
CA ARG A 60 -7.53 5.44 6.04
C ARG A 60 -7.25 4.96 4.60
N GLN A 61 -6.57 5.76 3.81
CA GLN A 61 -6.23 5.41 2.42
C GLN A 61 -4.98 4.52 2.42
N SER A 62 -5.17 3.22 2.65
CA SER A 62 -4.10 2.22 2.70
C SER A 62 -3.24 2.19 1.43
N THR A 63 -3.82 2.52 0.28
CA THR A 63 -3.13 2.55 -1.01
C THR A 63 -2.04 3.64 -1.07
N LYS A 64 -2.23 4.80 -0.42
CA LYS A 64 -1.23 5.89 -0.45
C LYS A 64 0.07 5.50 0.23
N ASP A 65 -0.04 4.85 1.39
CA ASP A 65 1.08 4.34 2.16
C ASP A 65 1.80 3.21 1.40
N LEU A 66 1.03 2.35 0.73
CA LEU A 66 1.56 1.30 -0.12
C LEU A 66 2.34 1.86 -1.32
N PHE A 67 1.81 2.86 -2.03
CA PHE A 67 2.53 3.51 -3.12
C PHE A 67 3.82 4.20 -2.66
N ALA A 68 3.79 4.86 -1.49
CA ALA A 68 5.00 5.47 -0.93
C ALA A 68 6.10 4.43 -0.64
N ARG A 69 5.72 3.26 -0.11
CA ARG A 69 6.64 2.14 0.13
C ARG A 69 7.17 1.54 -1.16
N LEU A 70 6.31 1.35 -2.17
CA LEU A 70 6.73 0.86 -3.49
C LEU A 70 7.74 1.81 -4.14
N ALA A 71 7.44 3.11 -4.17
CA ALA A 71 8.34 4.12 -4.73
C ALA A 71 9.71 4.13 -4.04
N TRP A 72 9.75 3.96 -2.71
CA TRP A 72 11.01 3.84 -1.98
C TRP A 72 11.77 2.57 -2.37
N CYS A 73 11.10 1.41 -2.44
CA CYS A 73 11.72 0.16 -2.87
C CYS A 73 12.27 0.24 -4.30
N GLU A 74 11.49 0.81 -5.23
CA GLU A 74 11.90 1.02 -6.63
C GLU A 74 13.14 1.92 -6.73
N GLU A 75 13.22 2.95 -5.91
CA GLU A 75 14.39 3.83 -5.81
C GLU A 75 15.61 3.09 -5.26
N GLN A 76 15.46 2.26 -4.22
CA GLN A 76 16.56 1.44 -3.72
C GLN A 76 17.05 0.46 -4.79
N LEU A 77 16.12 -0.20 -5.50
CA LEU A 77 16.47 -1.12 -6.57
C LEU A 77 17.23 -0.42 -7.70
N ARG A 78 16.77 0.76 -8.13
CA ARG A 78 17.48 1.59 -9.12
C ARG A 78 18.91 1.87 -8.69
N ARG A 79 19.12 2.40 -7.47
CA ARG A 79 20.47 2.65 -6.93
C ARG A 79 21.35 1.42 -6.94
N THR A 80 20.86 0.28 -6.48
CA THR A 80 21.66 -0.96 -6.47
C THR A 80 22.01 -1.46 -7.86
N ILE A 81 21.13 -1.25 -8.86
CA ILE A 81 21.41 -1.59 -10.25
C ILE A 81 22.44 -0.61 -10.82
N ASP A 82 22.28 0.68 -10.54
CA ASP A 82 23.20 1.73 -10.97
C ASP A 82 24.60 1.51 -10.37
N ASP A 83 24.69 1.21 -9.08
CA ASP A 83 25.95 0.89 -8.37
C ASP A 83 26.63 -0.35 -8.99
N ARG A 84 25.84 -1.36 -9.39
CA ARG A 84 26.34 -2.56 -10.08
C ARG A 84 26.81 -2.27 -11.50
N ASN A 85 26.12 -1.41 -12.23
CA ASN A 85 26.53 -1.01 -13.58
C ASN A 85 27.74 -0.07 -13.54
N GLN A 86 27.90 0.71 -12.47
CA GLN A 86 29.03 1.63 -12.28
C GLN A 86 30.33 0.91 -11.91
N CYS A 87 30.28 -0.37 -11.55
CA CYS A 87 31.48 -1.21 -11.37
C CYS A 87 31.85 -2.06 -12.60
N ASP A 88 31.13 -1.96 -13.73
CA ASP A 88 31.55 -2.52 -15.02
C ASP A 88 32.55 -1.60 -15.79
N GLU A 89 32.72 -0.34 -15.39
CA GLU A 89 33.65 0.65 -16.02
C GLU A 89 34.91 0.90 -15.18
N CYS A 90 35.38 -0.11 -14.45
CA CYS A 90 36.72 -0.16 -13.85
C CYS A 90 37.16 -1.62 -13.62
N LEU A 91 37.04 -2.48 -14.64
CA LEU A 91 37.81 -3.72 -14.65
C LEU A 91 39.22 -3.42 -15.22
N PRO A 92 40.27 -3.37 -14.38
CA PRO A 92 41.60 -3.65 -14.90
C PRO A 92 41.58 -5.07 -15.45
N SER A 93 42.24 -5.26 -16.58
CA SER A 93 42.49 -6.57 -17.18
C SER A 93 43.13 -7.51 -16.16
N THR A 94 42.34 -8.29 -15.42
CA THR A 94 42.85 -9.53 -14.88
C THR A 94 42.65 -10.55 -15.97
N GLU A 95 43.69 -10.75 -16.76
CA GLU A 95 44.07 -12.03 -17.32
C GLU A 95 43.75 -13.16 -16.33
N THR A 96 42.53 -13.68 -16.36
CA THR A 96 42.24 -15.01 -15.82
C THR A 96 42.87 -15.98 -16.81
N SER A 97 44.20 -16.14 -16.68
CA SER A 97 44.98 -17.21 -17.29
C SER A 97 44.22 -18.51 -17.03
N THR A 98 43.68 -19.07 -18.10
CA THR A 98 42.97 -20.34 -18.14
C THR A 98 43.86 -21.52 -17.73
N ASP A 99 45.16 -21.28 -17.58
CA ASP A 99 46.15 -22.29 -17.22
C ASP A 99 45.92 -22.82 -15.79
N GLY A 100 45.57 -21.95 -14.84
CA GLY A 100 45.35 -22.37 -13.44
C GLY A 100 44.07 -23.19 -13.22
N VAL A 101 43.05 -23.01 -14.08
CA VAL A 101 41.78 -23.75 -13.96
C VAL A 101 41.93 -25.17 -14.51
N ALA A 102 42.69 -25.33 -15.60
CA ALA A 102 43.00 -26.64 -16.16
C ALA A 102 43.85 -27.48 -15.20
N GLU A 103 44.82 -26.86 -14.52
CA GLU A 103 45.68 -27.54 -13.55
C GLU A 103 44.88 -28.05 -12.34
N ARG A 104 44.04 -27.20 -11.71
CA ARG A 104 43.18 -27.64 -10.60
C ARG A 104 42.17 -28.72 -11.00
N LEU A 105 41.67 -28.69 -12.24
CA LEU A 105 40.75 -29.73 -12.73
C LEU A 105 41.47 -31.08 -12.93
N SER A 106 42.75 -31.04 -13.31
CA SER A 106 43.59 -32.23 -13.45
C SER A 106 43.95 -32.87 -12.11
N GLU A 107 44.19 -32.07 -11.07
CA GLU A 107 44.41 -32.53 -9.69
C GLU A 107 43.17 -33.18 -9.07
N ILE A 108 41.99 -32.58 -9.27
CA ILE A 108 40.73 -33.16 -8.78
C ILE A 108 40.45 -34.51 -9.46
N LYS A 109 40.76 -34.62 -10.75
CA LYS A 109 40.53 -35.85 -11.51
C LYS A 109 41.52 -36.96 -11.15
N SER A 110 42.78 -36.63 -10.84
CA SER A 110 43.76 -37.61 -10.36
C SER A 110 43.43 -38.12 -8.95
N ALA A 111 42.97 -37.24 -8.05
CA ALA A 111 42.50 -37.62 -6.71
C ALA A 111 41.30 -38.59 -6.75
N SER A 112 40.35 -38.37 -7.67
CA SER A 112 39.19 -39.26 -7.83
C SER A 112 39.53 -40.67 -8.35
N ARG A 113 40.62 -40.81 -9.13
CA ARG A 113 41.07 -42.13 -9.64
C ARG A 113 41.78 -42.93 -8.55
N ALA A 114 42.52 -42.27 -7.66
CA ALA A 114 43.16 -42.93 -6.51
C ALA A 114 42.13 -43.46 -5.50
N ALA A 115 41.06 -42.71 -5.23
CA ALA A 115 39.98 -43.13 -4.33
C ALA A 115 39.17 -44.33 -4.86
N SER A 116 39.13 -44.55 -6.18
CA SER A 116 38.36 -45.63 -6.79
C SER A 116 39.10 -46.99 -6.81
N ALA A 117 40.42 -47.02 -6.55
CA ALA A 117 41.22 -48.25 -6.59
C ALA A 117 41.16 -49.07 -5.29
N THR A 118 40.62 -48.52 -4.20
CA THR A 118 40.60 -49.14 -2.86
C THR A 118 39.27 -49.81 -2.47
N VAL A 119 38.25 -49.82 -3.33
CA VAL A 119 36.89 -50.30 -2.98
C VAL A 119 36.61 -51.76 -3.42
N THR A 120 37.56 -52.47 -4.06
CA THR A 120 37.44 -53.91 -4.34
C THR A 120 38.40 -54.76 -3.51
N ALA A 121 38.21 -54.78 -2.20
CA ALA A 121 38.69 -55.85 -1.33
C ALA A 121 37.55 -56.24 -0.40
N LYS A 122 36.83 -57.31 -0.76
CA LYS A 122 35.78 -57.93 0.05
C LYS A 122 36.42 -59.08 0.85
N PRO A 123 36.09 -59.26 2.14
CA PRO A 123 36.62 -60.34 2.98
C PRO A 123 36.18 -61.72 2.51
#